data_AF-A0A102KLT9-F1
#
_entry.id   AF-A0A102KLT9-F1
#
_cell.length_a   1.000
_cell.length_b   1.000
_cell.length_c   1.000
_cell.angle_alpha   90.00
_cell.angle_beta   90.00
_cell.angle_gamma   90.00
#
_symmetry.space_group_name_H-M   'P 1'
#
loop_
_entity.id
_entity.type
_entity.pdbx_description
1 polymer ?
#
loop_
_entity_poly.entity_id
_entity_poly.type
_entity_poly.pdbx_seq_one_letter_code
_entity_poly.pdbx_strand_id
1 'polypeptide(L)'
;MSQRARITFRDDAEKVAYVRREVNAASDAIRARFPLLDRQNLVGAGVMAVCVAALLAIAWLYAHGALAWYVALPLAAFATSLIHELEHDLIHLMYFKRTPWAYHLMMALCWLARPGTINPWTRRRMHLHHHKVSGGESDLEEFGITNGERWGVKRLLMLADGMLAVVLRPAAMRRKVTQYVAAQPVQDASERARLRIEQVSSYLPVGHLYYALWHAFIVYHVGLFALVAFGHAVAVPPFVERAMRVVDFLAVVWLAPNFVRSFCINFVSSNMHYCGDIDSRNVIQQTQVLNPWWMLPFQLFCCNFGSTHAIHHFVVRDPFYIRQLTAKTAHAALREAGVRFNDVGTFARANRWGSYRPVRGAQADL
;
A
#
# COMPACT_ATOMS: atom_id res chain seq x y z
N MET A 1 -10.78 -31.11 -27.93
CA MET A 1 -10.15 -30.15 -27.00
C MET A 1 -8.68 -30.53 -26.88
N SER A 2 -7.77 -29.78 -27.50
CA SER A 2 -6.33 -30.07 -27.44
C SER A 2 -5.84 -29.83 -26.01
N GLN A 3 -5.37 -30.88 -25.32
CA GLN A 3 -4.64 -30.73 -24.06
C GLN A 3 -3.38 -29.92 -24.38
N ARG A 4 -3.31 -28.68 -23.88
CA ARG A 4 -2.07 -27.90 -23.92
C ARG A 4 -0.99 -28.74 -23.24
N ALA A 5 0.12 -29.00 -23.95
CA ALA A 5 1.26 -29.68 -23.38
C ALA A 5 1.69 -28.95 -22.10
N ARG A 6 1.84 -29.69 -20.99
CA ARG A 6 2.23 -29.15 -19.70
C ARG A 6 3.65 -28.62 -19.80
N ILE A 7 3.86 -27.33 -19.50
CA ILE A 7 5.20 -26.74 -19.58
C ILE A 7 6.03 -27.31 -18.44
N THR A 8 7.19 -27.89 -18.76
CA THR A 8 8.12 -28.39 -17.76
C THR A 8 9.24 -27.38 -17.59
N PHE A 9 9.41 -26.88 -16.37
CA PHE A 9 10.48 -25.96 -16.00
C PHE A 9 11.57 -26.71 -15.25
N ARG A 10 12.83 -26.42 -15.55
CA ARG A 10 14.01 -27.02 -14.91
C ARG A 10 14.29 -26.41 -13.54
N ASP A 11 14.09 -25.11 -13.41
CA ASP A 11 14.35 -24.35 -12.19
C ASP A 11 13.43 -23.12 -12.09
N ASP A 12 13.58 -22.37 -11.00
CA ASP A 12 12.80 -21.15 -10.77
C ASP A 12 13.21 -19.98 -11.66
N ALA A 13 14.44 -19.96 -12.18
CA ALA A 13 14.87 -18.93 -13.12
C ALA A 13 14.13 -19.05 -14.47
N GLU A 14 13.91 -20.27 -14.95
CA GLU A 14 13.15 -20.55 -16.17
C GLU A 14 11.66 -20.17 -15.99
N LYS A 15 11.08 -20.42 -14.81
CA LYS A 15 9.72 -19.95 -14.46
C LYS A 15 9.61 -18.44 -14.49
N VAL A 16 10.56 -17.72 -13.89
CA VAL A 16 10.59 -16.26 -13.87
C VAL A 16 10.75 -15.69 -15.28
N ALA A 17 11.65 -16.26 -16.08
CA ALA A 17 11.85 -15.86 -17.47
C ALA A 17 10.58 -16.09 -18.32
N TYR A 18 9.89 -17.22 -18.11
CA TYR A 18 8.61 -17.52 -18.73
C TYR A 18 7.56 -16.47 -18.41
N VAL A 19 7.32 -16.19 -17.12
CA VAL A 19 6.32 -15.18 -16.70
C VAL A 19 6.65 -13.81 -17.31
N ARG A 20 7.91 -13.38 -17.22
CA ARG A 20 8.34 -12.10 -17.81
C ARG A 20 8.08 -12.05 -19.31
N ARG A 21 8.39 -13.11 -20.05
CA ARG A 21 8.16 -13.15 -21.50
C ARG A 21 6.68 -13.02 -21.84
N GLU A 22 5.82 -13.82 -21.21
CA GLU A 22 4.37 -13.81 -21.49
C GLU A 22 3.73 -12.47 -21.09
N VAL A 23 4.11 -11.90 -19.95
CA VAL A 23 3.61 -10.60 -19.49
C VAL A 23 4.09 -9.49 -20.40
N ASN A 24 5.38 -9.43 -20.74
CA ASN A 24 5.91 -8.41 -21.64
C ASN A 24 5.26 -8.50 -23.04
N ALA A 25 5.08 -9.70 -23.59
CA ALA A 25 4.41 -9.88 -24.87
C ALA A 25 2.96 -9.36 -24.84
N ALA A 26 2.22 -9.62 -23.75
CA ALA A 26 0.87 -9.09 -23.56
C ALA A 26 0.86 -7.56 -23.45
N SER A 27 1.83 -6.99 -22.74
CA SER A 27 1.99 -5.55 -22.56
C SER A 27 2.38 -4.85 -23.86
N ASP A 28 3.28 -5.43 -24.66
CA ASP A 28 3.64 -4.90 -25.97
C ASP A 28 2.46 -4.99 -26.95
N ALA A 29 1.68 -6.07 -26.92
CA ALA A 29 0.49 -6.23 -27.75
C ALA A 29 -0.61 -5.22 -27.41
N ILE A 30 -0.87 -4.94 -26.13
CA ILE A 30 -1.89 -3.95 -25.75
C ILE A 30 -1.47 -2.52 -26.10
N ARG A 31 -0.17 -2.20 -26.00
CA ARG A 31 0.41 -0.91 -26.42
C ARG A 31 0.32 -0.71 -27.92
N ALA A 32 0.67 -1.74 -28.71
CA ALA A 32 0.51 -1.71 -30.15
C ALA A 32 -0.95 -1.50 -30.57
N ARG A 33 -1.91 -2.07 -29.83
CA ARG A 33 -3.34 -1.88 -30.07
C ARG A 33 -3.84 -0.49 -29.66
N PHE A 34 -3.31 0.09 -28.58
CA PHE A 34 -3.73 1.39 -28.04
C PHE A 34 -2.51 2.31 -27.85
N PRO A 35 -2.07 3.03 -28.90
CA PRO A 35 -0.85 3.84 -28.86
C PRO A 35 -0.82 4.96 -27.80
N LEU A 36 -2.00 5.35 -27.26
CA LEU A 36 -2.07 6.29 -26.13
C LEU A 36 -1.35 5.75 -24.88
N LEU A 37 -1.29 4.42 -24.71
CA LEU A 37 -0.63 3.76 -23.58
C LEU A 37 0.89 3.96 -23.57
N ASP A 38 1.49 4.28 -24.72
CA ASP A 38 2.91 4.64 -24.81
C ASP A 38 3.18 6.08 -24.40
N ARG A 39 2.14 6.92 -24.33
CA ARG A 39 2.23 8.27 -23.76
C ARG A 39 2.06 8.24 -22.25
N GLN A 40 2.89 7.44 -21.56
CA GLN A 40 2.76 7.17 -20.12
C GLN A 40 2.66 8.45 -19.27
N ASN A 41 3.47 9.47 -19.55
CA ASN A 41 3.41 10.76 -18.84
C ASN A 41 2.03 11.44 -18.98
N LEU A 42 1.45 11.41 -20.19
CA LEU A 42 0.14 12.00 -20.44
C LEU A 42 -0.95 11.23 -19.69
N VAL A 43 -0.91 9.90 -19.73
CA VAL A 43 -1.86 9.05 -19.00
C VAL A 43 -1.72 9.25 -17.49
N GLY A 44 -0.50 9.21 -16.94
CA GLY A 44 -0.23 9.40 -15.52
C GLY A 44 -0.68 10.78 -15.01
N ALA A 45 -0.36 11.85 -15.73
CA ALA A 45 -0.84 13.20 -15.38
C ALA A 45 -2.36 13.34 -15.55
N GLY A 46 -2.95 12.74 -16.58
CA GLY A 46 -4.40 12.74 -16.80
C GLY A 46 -5.15 12.06 -15.64
N VAL A 47 -4.71 10.87 -15.23
CA VAL A 47 -5.31 10.17 -14.08
C VAL A 47 -5.14 10.99 -12.80
N MET A 48 -3.96 11.57 -12.56
CA MET A 48 -3.73 12.43 -11.39
C MET A 48 -4.68 13.63 -11.39
N ALA A 49 -4.78 14.35 -12.51
CA ALA A 49 -5.63 15.52 -12.64
C ALA A 49 -7.12 15.19 -12.40
N VAL A 50 -7.61 14.09 -12.98
CA VAL A 50 -8.98 13.61 -12.76
C VAL A 50 -9.22 13.25 -11.30
N CYS A 51 -8.28 12.55 -10.66
CA CYS A 51 -8.45 12.16 -9.25
C CYS A 51 -8.42 13.38 -8.31
N VAL A 52 -7.51 14.33 -8.52
CA VAL A 52 -7.45 15.57 -7.73
C VAL A 52 -8.70 16.42 -7.96
N ALA A 53 -9.15 16.59 -9.20
CA ALA A 53 -10.39 17.29 -9.51
C ALA A 53 -11.60 16.61 -8.86
N ALA A 54 -11.66 15.28 -8.88
CA ALA A 54 -12.72 14.53 -8.20
C ALA A 54 -12.70 14.77 -6.68
N LEU A 55 -11.53 14.75 -6.02
CA LEU A 55 -11.42 15.03 -4.59
C LEU A 55 -11.90 16.44 -4.25
N LEU A 56 -11.52 17.45 -5.04
CA LEU A 56 -11.96 18.83 -4.87
C LEU A 56 -13.47 18.98 -5.11
N ALA A 57 -14.01 18.35 -6.15
CA ALA A 57 -15.43 18.36 -6.45
C ALA A 57 -16.26 17.67 -5.36
N ILE A 58 -15.81 16.52 -4.84
CA ILE A 58 -16.44 15.82 -3.73
C ILE A 58 -16.47 16.71 -2.49
N ALA A 59 -15.35 17.36 -2.16
CA ALA A 59 -15.27 18.26 -1.01
C ALA A 59 -16.21 19.47 -1.17
N TRP A 60 -16.25 20.07 -2.35
CA TRP A 60 -17.12 21.20 -2.67
C TRP A 60 -18.60 20.80 -2.60
N LEU A 61 -18.99 19.68 -3.22
CA LEU A 61 -20.37 19.18 -3.19
C LEU A 61 -20.81 18.81 -1.77
N TYR A 62 -19.93 18.18 -0.97
CA TYR A 62 -20.20 17.89 0.43
C TYR A 62 -20.40 19.17 1.26
N ALA A 63 -19.55 20.18 1.06
CA ALA A 63 -19.66 21.46 1.74
C ALA A 63 -20.99 22.19 1.46
N HIS A 64 -21.58 22.01 0.28
CA HIS A 64 -22.86 22.60 -0.12
C HIS A 64 -24.07 21.69 0.16
N GLY A 65 -23.87 20.56 0.85
CA GLY A 65 -24.95 19.61 1.19
C GLY A 65 -25.49 18.79 0.01
N ALA A 66 -24.84 18.85 -1.16
CA ALA A 66 -25.24 18.11 -2.36
C ALA A 66 -24.82 16.63 -2.33
N LEU A 67 -23.81 16.29 -1.52
CA LEU A 67 -23.41 14.91 -1.23
C LEU A 67 -23.59 14.61 0.25
N ALA A 68 -24.16 13.45 0.57
CA ALA A 68 -24.12 12.91 1.91
C ALA A 68 -22.72 12.33 2.23
N TRP A 69 -22.33 12.34 3.51
CA TRP A 69 -21.00 11.87 3.92
C TRP A 69 -20.73 10.41 3.53
N TYR A 70 -21.75 9.55 3.58
CA TYR A 70 -21.63 8.13 3.23
C TYR A 70 -21.49 7.89 1.72
N VAL A 71 -21.65 8.93 0.89
CA VAL A 71 -21.34 8.92 -0.55
C VAL A 71 -19.99 9.59 -0.81
N ALA A 72 -19.76 10.76 -0.20
CA ALA A 72 -18.51 11.50 -0.37
C ALA A 72 -17.29 10.68 0.06
N LEU A 73 -17.37 10.00 1.21
CA LEU A 73 -16.26 9.26 1.78
C LEU A 73 -15.80 8.09 0.89
N PRO A 74 -16.69 7.16 0.46
CA PRO A 74 -16.28 6.09 -0.44
C PRO A 74 -15.75 6.58 -1.80
N LEU A 75 -16.35 7.64 -2.37
CA LEU A 75 -15.86 8.21 -3.64
C LEU A 75 -14.44 8.78 -3.50
N ALA A 76 -14.17 9.50 -2.41
CA ALA A 76 -12.84 10.03 -2.12
C ALA A 76 -11.83 8.89 -1.84
N ALA A 77 -12.26 7.83 -1.16
CA ALA A 77 -11.43 6.64 -0.91
C ALA A 77 -11.08 5.92 -2.21
N PHE A 78 -12.02 5.83 -3.15
CA PHE A 78 -11.77 5.28 -4.48
C PHE A 78 -10.79 6.14 -5.28
N ALA A 79 -10.99 7.46 -5.35
CA ALA A 79 -10.08 8.37 -6.07
C ALA A 79 -8.65 8.31 -5.51
N THR A 80 -8.51 8.28 -4.18
CA THR A 80 -7.19 8.12 -3.55
C THR A 80 -6.58 6.74 -3.82
N SER A 81 -7.36 5.68 -4.01
CA SER A 81 -6.82 4.37 -4.42
C SER A 81 -6.11 4.40 -5.77
N LEU A 82 -6.58 5.20 -6.73
CA LEU A 82 -5.90 5.40 -8.02
C LEU A 82 -4.60 6.21 -7.86
N ILE A 83 -4.62 7.23 -7.00
CA ILE A 83 -3.41 8.01 -6.65
C ILE A 83 -2.36 7.11 -5.96
N HIS A 84 -2.76 6.03 -5.29
CA HIS A 84 -1.81 5.05 -4.77
C HIS A 84 -1.06 4.31 -5.84
N GLU A 85 -1.79 3.75 -6.80
CA GLU A 85 -1.18 3.07 -7.93
C GLU A 85 -0.26 4.02 -8.71
N LEU A 86 -0.66 5.29 -8.87
CA LEU A 86 0.20 6.31 -9.48
C LEU A 86 1.49 6.55 -8.69
N GLU A 87 1.44 6.66 -7.37
CA GLU A 87 2.67 6.80 -6.55
C GLU A 87 3.57 5.58 -6.70
N HIS A 88 2.98 4.39 -6.69
CA HIS A 88 3.71 3.15 -6.85
C HIS A 88 4.44 3.10 -8.22
N ASP A 89 3.79 3.56 -9.28
CA ASP A 89 4.40 3.68 -10.60
C ASP A 89 5.46 4.82 -10.65
N LEU A 90 5.23 5.94 -9.96
CA LEU A 90 6.20 7.05 -9.83
C LEU A 90 7.47 6.61 -9.09
N ILE A 91 7.34 5.83 -8.02
CA ILE A 91 8.47 5.28 -7.26
C ILE A 91 9.47 4.56 -8.18
N HIS A 92 8.94 3.84 -9.19
CA HIS A 92 9.71 3.14 -10.22
C HIS A 92 10.10 4.01 -11.43
N LEU A 93 9.85 5.33 -11.37
CA LEU A 93 10.12 6.30 -12.43
C LEU A 93 9.43 5.95 -13.76
N MET A 94 8.24 5.36 -13.70
CA MET A 94 7.43 5.07 -14.89
C MET A 94 6.86 6.33 -15.55
N TYR A 95 6.77 7.44 -14.80
CA TYR A 95 6.34 8.74 -15.30
C TYR A 95 7.40 9.81 -15.03
N PHE A 96 7.50 10.76 -15.96
CA PHE A 96 8.30 11.98 -15.86
C PHE A 96 9.79 11.76 -15.55
N LYS A 97 10.36 10.60 -15.94
CA LYS A 97 11.78 10.25 -15.74
C LYS A 97 12.75 11.32 -16.27
N ARG A 98 12.39 12.03 -17.35
CA ARG A 98 13.19 13.09 -17.98
C ARG A 98 12.74 14.51 -17.59
N THR A 99 11.78 14.66 -16.69
CA THR A 99 11.19 15.95 -16.30
C THR A 99 11.07 16.04 -14.78
N PRO A 100 12.17 16.30 -14.06
CA PRO A 100 12.24 16.16 -12.60
C PRO A 100 11.22 17.00 -11.82
N TRP A 101 10.93 18.22 -12.27
CA TRP A 101 9.96 19.08 -11.60
C TRP A 101 8.55 18.48 -11.63
N ALA A 102 8.16 17.87 -12.76
CA ALA A 102 6.85 17.24 -12.92
C ALA A 102 6.75 15.97 -12.10
N TYR A 103 7.83 15.17 -12.06
CA TYR A 103 7.93 14.02 -11.16
C TYR A 103 7.74 14.43 -9.69
N HIS A 104 8.45 15.46 -9.22
CA HIS A 104 8.35 15.93 -7.84
C HIS A 104 6.99 16.55 -7.52
N LEU A 105 6.37 17.26 -8.47
CA LEU A 105 5.01 17.73 -8.33
C LEU A 105 4.03 16.56 -8.15
N MET A 106 4.12 15.51 -8.96
CA MET A 106 3.25 14.35 -8.81
C MET A 106 3.46 13.61 -7.50
N MET A 107 4.71 13.47 -7.03
CA MET A 107 5.01 12.90 -5.72
C MET A 107 4.41 13.75 -4.58
N ALA A 108 4.51 15.08 -4.68
CA ALA A 108 3.88 15.99 -3.70
C ALA A 108 2.35 15.86 -3.69
N LEU A 109 1.72 15.79 -4.88
CA LEU A 109 0.28 15.56 -5.00
C LEU A 109 -0.15 14.21 -4.42
N CYS A 110 0.64 13.15 -4.63
CA CYS A 110 0.40 11.86 -3.98
C CYS A 110 0.37 11.99 -2.45
N TRP A 111 1.32 12.73 -1.88
CA TRP A 111 1.43 12.89 -0.44
C TRP A 111 0.31 13.74 0.15
N LEU A 112 -0.06 14.85 -0.50
CA LEU A 112 -1.12 15.74 -0.04
C LEU A 112 -2.51 15.07 -0.15
N ALA A 113 -2.76 14.34 -1.23
CA ALA A 113 -4.00 13.59 -1.40
C ALA A 113 -4.08 12.38 -0.45
N ARG A 114 -2.93 11.82 -0.06
CA ARG A 114 -2.82 10.65 0.82
C ARG A 114 -1.93 10.92 2.04
N PRO A 115 -2.38 11.78 2.94
CA PRO A 115 -1.54 12.27 4.02
C PRO A 115 -1.25 11.19 5.09
N GLY A 116 -2.09 10.15 5.20
CA GLY A 116 -1.91 9.07 6.19
C GLY A 116 -0.77 8.09 5.89
N THR A 117 -0.07 8.25 4.78
CA THR A 117 1.10 7.42 4.41
C THR A 117 2.41 8.14 4.69
N ILE A 118 3.50 7.38 4.76
CA ILE A 118 4.85 7.94 4.81
C ILE A 118 5.15 8.81 3.59
N ASN A 119 6.10 9.72 3.75
CA ASN A 119 6.69 10.55 2.73
C ASN A 119 7.06 9.67 1.51
N PRO A 120 6.57 10.00 0.30
CA PRO A 120 6.69 9.11 -0.84
C PRO A 120 8.14 9.00 -1.37
N TRP A 121 8.99 10.00 -1.09
CA TRP A 121 10.42 9.91 -1.40
C TRP A 121 11.15 8.92 -0.47
N THR A 122 10.78 8.89 0.81
CA THR A 122 11.25 7.88 1.76
C THR A 122 10.74 6.50 1.37
N ARG A 123 9.44 6.41 1.09
CA ARG A 123 8.81 5.16 0.63
C ARG A 123 9.48 4.62 -0.63
N ARG A 124 9.87 5.48 -1.57
CA ARG A 124 10.59 5.07 -2.78
C ARG A 124 11.81 4.21 -2.47
N ARG A 125 12.66 4.62 -1.51
CA ARG A 125 13.85 3.85 -1.13
C ARG A 125 13.47 2.51 -0.51
N MET A 126 12.50 2.52 0.41
CA MET A 126 11.99 1.30 1.04
C MET A 126 11.42 0.33 0.02
N HIS A 127 10.64 0.83 -0.94
CA HIS A 127 9.96 0.02 -1.94
C HIS A 127 10.91 -0.61 -2.95
N LEU A 128 11.91 0.14 -3.41
CA LEU A 128 12.95 -0.41 -4.28
C LEU A 128 13.80 -1.48 -3.57
N HIS A 129 13.96 -1.37 -2.24
CA HIS A 129 14.58 -2.42 -1.43
C HIS A 129 13.67 -3.63 -1.27
N HIS A 130 12.39 -3.40 -0.96
CA HIS A 130 11.36 -4.42 -0.85
C HIS A 130 11.29 -5.30 -2.11
N HIS A 131 11.34 -4.75 -3.31
CA HIS A 131 11.39 -5.55 -4.55
C HIS A 131 12.53 -6.58 -4.62
N LYS A 132 13.66 -6.28 -3.97
CA LYS A 132 14.84 -7.14 -3.98
C LYS A 132 14.79 -8.21 -2.91
N VAL A 133 14.15 -7.93 -1.78
CA VAL A 133 14.20 -8.75 -0.57
C VAL A 133 12.83 -8.95 0.09
N SER A 134 11.75 -8.89 -0.70
CA SER A 134 10.37 -8.95 -0.22
C SER A 134 10.16 -10.14 0.72
N GLY A 135 9.53 -9.88 1.86
CA GLY A 135 9.31 -10.86 2.92
C GLY A 135 10.57 -11.27 3.70
N GLY A 136 11.74 -10.72 3.37
CA GLY A 136 13.02 -11.00 4.01
C GLY A 136 13.28 -10.18 5.28
N GLU A 137 14.44 -10.40 5.89
CA GLU A 137 14.79 -9.81 7.20
C GLU A 137 14.81 -8.27 7.19
N SER A 138 15.29 -7.66 6.11
CA SER A 138 15.44 -6.20 5.98
C SER A 138 14.29 -5.52 5.22
N ASP A 139 13.20 -6.24 4.94
CA ASP A 139 12.01 -5.69 4.30
C ASP A 139 11.20 -4.84 5.29
N LEU A 140 11.46 -3.54 5.30
CA LEU A 140 10.80 -2.59 6.19
C LEU A 140 9.41 -2.16 5.69
N GLU A 141 9.17 -2.16 4.37
CA GLU A 141 7.89 -1.69 3.81
C GLU A 141 6.75 -2.61 4.23
N GLU A 142 6.87 -3.90 3.95
CA GLU A 142 5.83 -4.87 4.29
C GLU A 142 5.75 -5.12 5.80
N PHE A 143 6.89 -5.12 6.50
CA PHE A 143 6.89 -5.19 7.96
C PHE A 143 6.10 -4.02 8.54
N GLY A 144 6.29 -2.80 8.02
CA GLY A 144 5.58 -1.59 8.43
C GLY A 144 4.06 -1.71 8.39
N ILE A 145 3.52 -2.47 7.44
CA ILE A 145 2.08 -2.73 7.28
C ILE A 145 1.63 -4.09 7.84
N THR A 146 2.40 -4.67 8.76
CA THR A 146 2.09 -5.89 9.55
C THR A 146 2.29 -7.24 8.85
N ASN A 147 3.02 -7.29 7.72
CA ASN A 147 3.42 -8.58 7.16
C ASN A 147 4.25 -9.39 8.19
N GLY A 148 3.88 -10.65 8.40
CA GLY A 148 4.52 -11.54 9.37
C GLY A 148 3.94 -11.48 10.79
N GLU A 149 3.02 -10.56 11.06
CA GLU A 149 2.33 -10.46 12.36
C GLU A 149 1.19 -11.48 12.44
N ARG A 150 1.01 -12.12 13.62
CA ARG A 150 -0.14 -13.01 13.84
C ARG A 150 -1.45 -12.21 13.92
N TRP A 151 -2.54 -12.78 13.42
CA TRP A 151 -3.86 -12.17 13.56
C TRP A 151 -4.32 -12.12 15.01
N GLY A 152 -4.90 -10.98 15.38
CA GLY A 152 -5.41 -10.66 16.69
C GLY A 152 -5.75 -9.17 16.76
N VAL A 153 -6.29 -8.72 17.89
CA VAL A 153 -6.70 -7.31 18.08
C VAL A 153 -5.53 -6.35 17.83
N LYS A 154 -4.31 -6.71 18.29
CA LYS A 154 -3.11 -5.91 18.05
C LYS A 154 -2.86 -5.67 16.56
N ARG A 155 -2.86 -6.72 15.72
CA ARG A 155 -2.64 -6.59 14.27
C ARG A 155 -3.75 -5.78 13.61
N LEU A 156 -5.01 -5.96 14.02
CA LEU A 156 -6.13 -5.20 13.49
C LEU A 156 -5.97 -3.69 13.74
N LEU A 157 -5.56 -3.29 14.95
CA LEU A 157 -5.28 -1.90 15.28
C LEU A 157 -4.12 -1.32 14.46
N MET A 158 -3.04 -2.10 14.31
CA MET A 158 -1.88 -1.69 13.50
C MET A 158 -2.19 -1.59 11.99
N LEU A 159 -3.08 -2.45 11.47
CA LEU A 159 -3.54 -2.37 10.07
C LEU A 159 -4.37 -1.11 9.82
N ALA A 160 -5.24 -0.77 10.77
CA ALA A 160 -6.10 0.41 10.72
C ALA A 160 -5.32 1.72 10.88
N ASP A 161 -4.25 1.73 11.67
CA ASP A 161 -3.52 2.94 11.99
C ASP A 161 -1.99 2.73 11.95
N GLY A 162 -1.33 3.43 11.03
CA GLY A 162 0.12 3.33 10.85
C GLY A 162 0.94 3.85 12.03
N MET A 163 0.42 4.77 12.84
CA MET A 163 1.08 5.20 14.08
C MET A 163 0.99 4.10 15.14
N LEU A 164 -0.16 3.43 15.25
CA LEU A 164 -0.28 2.26 16.14
C LEU A 164 0.66 1.13 15.70
N ALA A 165 0.90 0.95 14.39
CA ALA A 165 1.89 0.00 13.88
C ALA A 165 3.33 0.31 14.36
N VAL A 166 3.65 1.56 14.73
CA VAL A 166 4.94 1.94 15.32
C VAL A 166 4.90 1.82 16.84
N VAL A 167 3.86 2.37 17.49
CA VAL A 167 3.74 2.49 18.95
C VAL A 167 3.49 1.14 19.63
N LEU A 168 2.80 0.19 19.00
CA LEU A 168 2.51 -1.13 19.59
C LEU A 168 3.66 -2.13 19.46
N ARG A 169 4.75 -1.79 18.75
CA ARG A 169 5.93 -2.64 18.58
C ARG A 169 7.24 -1.84 18.42
N PRO A 170 7.56 -0.95 19.38
CA PRO A 170 8.64 0.02 19.22
C PRO A 170 10.02 -0.66 19.16
N ALA A 171 10.23 -1.74 19.93
CA ALA A 171 11.47 -2.50 19.89
C ALA A 171 11.65 -3.22 18.54
N ALA A 172 10.61 -3.90 18.05
CA ALA A 172 10.65 -4.59 16.76
C ALA A 172 10.86 -3.60 15.59
N MET A 173 10.21 -2.44 15.63
CA MET A 173 10.41 -1.38 14.64
C MET A 173 11.85 -0.85 14.65
N ARG A 174 12.45 -0.59 15.81
CA ARG A 174 13.86 -0.19 15.92
C ARG A 174 14.82 -1.26 15.38
N ARG A 175 14.56 -2.54 15.66
CA ARG A 175 15.32 -3.67 15.10
C ARG A 175 15.21 -3.69 13.58
N LYS A 176 13.99 -3.57 13.04
CA LYS A 176 13.73 -3.61 11.60
C LYS A 176 14.38 -2.43 10.87
N VAL A 177 14.31 -1.23 11.42
CA VAL A 177 15.01 -0.05 10.87
C VAL A 177 16.53 -0.27 10.87
N THR A 178 17.09 -0.85 11.94
CA THR A 178 18.51 -1.19 11.98
C THR A 178 18.90 -2.20 10.89
N GLN A 179 18.10 -3.26 10.71
CA GLN A 179 18.29 -4.27 9.66
C GLN A 179 18.20 -3.65 8.26
N TYR A 180 17.21 -2.79 8.02
CA TYR A 180 17.04 -2.07 6.76
C TYR A 180 18.24 -1.16 6.45
N VAL A 181 18.69 -0.35 7.41
CA VAL A 181 19.83 0.56 7.24
C VAL A 181 21.13 -0.21 7.03
N ALA A 182 21.32 -1.33 7.74
CA ALA A 182 22.49 -2.19 7.56
C ALA A 182 22.53 -2.85 6.18
N ALA A 183 21.37 -3.12 5.58
CA ALA A 183 21.25 -3.70 4.24
C ALA A 183 21.40 -2.67 3.11
N GLN A 184 21.43 -1.37 3.40
CA GLN A 184 21.67 -0.35 2.38
C GLN A 184 23.15 -0.35 1.95
N PRO A 185 23.46 -0.10 0.67
CA PRO A 185 24.83 -0.09 0.14
C PRO A 185 25.59 1.18 0.52
N VAL A 186 25.58 1.53 1.81
CA VAL A 186 26.13 2.77 2.38
C VAL A 186 27.21 2.42 3.39
N GLN A 187 28.43 2.92 3.14
CA GLN A 187 29.58 2.70 4.00
C GLN A 187 29.80 3.83 5.01
N ASP A 188 29.34 5.04 4.70
CA ASP A 188 29.53 6.20 5.56
C ASP A 188 28.62 6.17 6.80
N ALA A 189 29.16 6.55 7.96
CA ALA A 189 28.43 6.58 9.22
C ALA A 189 27.41 7.72 9.27
N SER A 190 27.72 8.87 8.66
CA SER A 190 26.83 10.03 8.64
C SER A 190 25.61 9.78 7.74
N GLU A 191 25.81 9.12 6.60
CA GLU A 191 24.73 8.72 5.70
C GLU A 191 23.82 7.67 6.36
N ARG A 192 24.38 6.70 7.10
CA ARG A 192 23.58 5.77 7.92
C ARG A 192 22.75 6.48 8.99
N ALA A 193 23.30 7.52 9.63
CA ALA A 193 22.55 8.33 10.58
C ALA A 193 21.40 9.08 9.89
N ARG A 194 21.63 9.66 8.71
CA ARG A 194 20.59 10.30 7.89
C ARG A 194 19.48 9.34 7.50
N LEU A 195 19.81 8.12 7.08
CA LEU A 195 18.83 7.08 6.77
C LEU A 195 17.97 6.71 7.98
N ARG A 196 18.58 6.59 9.16
CA ARG A 196 17.82 6.36 10.40
C ARG A 196 16.85 7.50 10.67
N ILE A 197 17.33 8.74 10.64
CA ILE A 197 16.50 9.95 10.84
C ILE A 197 15.34 9.95 9.85
N GLU A 198 15.62 9.69 8.58
CA GLU A 198 14.60 9.59 7.53
C GLU A 198 13.52 8.54 7.83
N GLN A 199 13.89 7.38 8.38
CA GLN A 199 12.89 6.35 8.73
C GLN A 199 12.02 6.79 9.91
N VAL A 200 12.60 7.39 10.96
CA VAL A 200 11.80 7.88 12.10
C VAL A 200 11.03 9.17 11.79
N SER A 201 11.47 9.97 10.82
CA SER A 201 10.77 11.17 10.35
C SER A 201 9.85 10.91 9.16
N SER A 202 9.64 9.65 8.78
CA SER A 202 8.97 9.27 7.53
C SER A 202 7.55 9.81 7.39
N TYR A 203 6.85 10.15 8.48
CA TYR A 203 5.53 10.76 8.45
C TYR A 203 5.53 12.30 8.49
N LEU A 204 6.68 12.96 8.68
CA LEU A 204 6.74 14.43 8.81
C LEU A 204 6.70 15.15 7.45
N PRO A 205 6.02 16.32 7.37
CA PRO A 205 5.10 16.89 8.35
C PRO A 205 3.64 16.45 8.14
N VAL A 206 3.30 16.06 6.91
CA VAL A 206 1.91 15.87 6.45
C VAL A 206 1.22 14.70 7.18
N GLY A 207 1.93 13.60 7.40
CA GLY A 207 1.41 12.44 8.12
C GLY A 207 1.16 12.73 9.59
N HIS A 208 2.06 13.45 10.26
CA HIS A 208 1.82 13.87 11.65
C HIS A 208 0.60 14.80 11.77
N LEU A 209 0.45 15.75 10.85
CA LEU A 209 -0.76 16.59 10.80
C LEU A 209 -2.01 15.74 10.63
N TYR A 210 -2.01 14.78 9.69
CA TYR A 210 -3.13 13.86 9.49
C TYR A 210 -3.48 13.06 10.74
N TYR A 211 -2.51 12.39 11.36
CA TYR A 211 -2.78 11.57 12.55
C TYR A 211 -3.21 12.42 13.73
N ALA A 212 -2.63 13.62 13.92
CA ALA A 212 -3.09 14.55 14.94
C ALA A 212 -4.56 14.94 14.76
N LEU A 213 -4.98 15.29 13.54
CA LEU A 213 -6.38 15.62 13.24
C LEU A 213 -7.29 14.39 13.37
N TRP A 214 -6.87 13.23 12.87
CA TRP A 214 -7.64 12.00 12.90
C TRP A 214 -7.85 11.47 14.33
N HIS A 215 -6.79 11.45 15.14
CA HIS A 215 -6.89 11.07 16.54
C HIS A 215 -7.68 12.10 17.34
N ALA A 216 -7.52 13.41 17.08
CA ALA A 216 -8.34 14.44 17.72
C ALA A 216 -9.83 14.26 17.42
N PHE A 217 -10.19 13.99 16.16
CA PHE A 217 -11.55 13.67 15.75
C PHE A 217 -12.12 12.48 16.53
N ILE A 218 -11.39 11.35 16.55
CA ILE A 218 -11.83 10.13 17.24
C ILE A 218 -11.99 10.39 18.74
N VAL A 219 -10.97 10.96 19.39
CA VAL A 219 -10.98 11.20 20.84
C VAL A 219 -12.12 12.14 21.22
N TYR A 220 -12.35 13.21 20.44
CA TYR A 220 -13.43 14.14 20.69
C TYR A 220 -14.80 13.47 20.61
N HIS A 221 -15.13 12.80 19.50
CA HIS A 221 -16.47 12.25 19.28
C HIS A 221 -16.75 11.02 20.13
N VAL A 222 -15.78 10.11 20.25
CA VAL A 222 -15.93 8.92 21.12
C VAL A 222 -15.97 9.33 22.59
N GLY A 223 -15.14 10.29 23.00
CA GLY A 223 -15.12 10.81 24.36
C GLY A 223 -16.42 11.50 24.74
N LEU A 224 -16.93 12.39 23.89
CA LEU A 224 -18.20 13.08 24.11
C LEU A 224 -19.37 12.09 24.15
N PHE A 225 -19.41 11.13 23.22
CA PHE A 225 -20.41 10.06 23.22
C PHE A 225 -20.37 9.26 24.53
N ALA A 226 -19.17 8.85 24.98
CA ALA A 226 -19.03 8.10 26.23
C ALA A 226 -19.50 8.90 27.44
N LEU A 227 -19.07 10.17 27.58
CA LEU A 227 -19.46 11.02 28.70
C LEU A 227 -20.98 11.20 28.77
N VAL A 228 -21.63 11.46 27.64
CA VAL A 228 -23.09 11.56 27.56
C VAL A 228 -23.75 10.22 27.90
N ALA A 229 -23.23 9.11 27.40
CA ALA A 229 -23.75 7.77 27.69
C ALA A 229 -23.66 7.40 29.18
N PHE A 230 -22.68 7.95 29.92
CA PHE A 230 -22.55 7.80 31.37
C PHE A 230 -23.26 8.91 32.18
N GLY A 231 -24.10 9.73 31.53
CA GLY A 231 -24.92 10.75 32.19
C GLY A 231 -24.16 12.02 32.60
N HIS A 232 -22.96 12.24 32.07
CA HIS A 232 -22.22 13.47 32.31
C HIS A 232 -22.64 14.56 31.31
N ALA A 233 -23.08 15.70 31.82
CA ALA A 233 -23.24 16.91 31.03
C ALA A 233 -21.87 17.57 30.80
N VAL A 234 -21.44 17.68 29.55
CA VAL A 234 -20.15 18.25 29.17
C VAL A 234 -20.37 19.53 28.38
N ALA A 235 -19.93 20.66 28.92
CA ALA A 235 -19.85 21.89 28.16
C ALA A 235 -18.52 21.94 27.41
N VAL A 236 -18.57 21.85 26.08
CA VAL A 236 -17.39 22.00 25.24
C VAL A 236 -17.13 23.50 25.02
N PRO A 237 -15.89 24.01 25.24
CA PRO A 237 -15.60 25.41 25.00
C PRO A 237 -15.90 25.81 23.54
N PRO A 238 -16.49 27.00 23.28
CA PRO A 238 -16.90 27.39 21.92
C PRO A 238 -15.77 27.40 20.88
N PHE A 239 -14.52 27.63 21.31
CA PHE A 239 -13.38 27.58 20.40
C PHE A 239 -13.07 26.14 19.96
N VAL A 240 -13.23 25.15 20.84
CA VAL A 240 -13.04 23.73 20.53
C VAL A 240 -14.12 23.27 19.56
N GLU A 241 -15.38 23.66 19.79
CA GLU A 241 -16.48 23.34 18.87
C GLU A 241 -16.22 23.89 17.46
N ARG A 242 -15.78 25.16 17.34
CA ARG A 242 -15.46 25.76 16.04
C ARG A 242 -14.31 25.03 15.35
N ALA A 243 -13.26 24.69 16.08
CA ALA A 243 -12.14 23.92 15.52
C ALA A 243 -12.61 22.53 15.06
N MET A 244 -13.43 21.84 15.87
CA MET A 244 -13.93 20.51 15.54
C MET A 244 -14.85 20.53 14.32
N ARG A 245 -15.65 21.57 14.09
CA ARG A 245 -16.44 21.69 12.84
C ARG A 245 -15.57 21.63 11.58
N VAL A 246 -14.36 22.21 11.62
CA VAL A 246 -13.40 22.11 10.51
C VAL A 246 -12.87 20.69 10.41
N VAL A 247 -12.52 20.07 11.53
CA VAL A 247 -12.06 18.68 11.57
C VAL A 247 -13.14 17.71 11.10
N ASP A 248 -14.41 17.92 11.43
CA ASP A 248 -15.56 17.11 11.00
C ASP A 248 -15.73 17.15 9.49
N PHE A 249 -15.59 18.34 8.90
CA PHE A 249 -15.58 18.49 7.45
C PHE A 249 -14.40 17.72 6.84
N LEU A 250 -13.17 17.92 7.35
CA LEU A 250 -11.98 17.21 6.90
C LEU A 250 -12.10 15.70 7.10
N ALA A 251 -12.77 15.24 8.15
CA ALA A 251 -12.95 13.84 8.46
C ALA A 251 -13.68 13.13 7.31
N VAL A 252 -14.70 13.76 6.74
CA VAL A 252 -15.47 13.17 5.64
C VAL A 252 -14.72 13.20 4.31
N VAL A 253 -14.05 14.31 3.98
CA VAL A 253 -13.51 14.53 2.62
C VAL A 253 -12.04 14.18 2.49
N TRP A 254 -11.31 14.04 3.59
CA TRP A 254 -9.85 13.87 3.58
C TRP A 254 -9.35 12.79 4.54
N LEU A 255 -9.76 12.81 5.82
CA LEU A 255 -9.19 11.91 6.84
C LEU A 255 -9.74 10.48 6.73
N ALA A 256 -11.05 10.29 6.90
CA ALA A 256 -11.67 8.97 6.89
C ALA A 256 -11.57 8.24 5.53
N PRO A 257 -11.65 8.92 4.36
CA PRO A 257 -11.38 8.27 3.07
C PRO A 257 -9.98 7.65 3.02
N ASN A 258 -8.97 8.37 3.54
CA ASN A 258 -7.60 7.89 3.62
C ASN A 258 -7.40 6.79 4.65
N PHE A 259 -8.14 6.82 5.76
CA PHE A 259 -8.19 5.72 6.73
C PHE A 259 -8.74 4.45 6.06
N VAL A 260 -9.92 4.52 5.43
CA VAL A 260 -10.55 3.36 4.75
C VAL A 260 -9.63 2.79 3.68
N ARG A 261 -9.10 3.65 2.82
CA ARG A 261 -8.20 3.25 1.75
C ARG A 261 -6.89 2.65 2.29
N SER A 262 -6.30 3.24 3.34
CA SER A 262 -5.07 2.70 3.97
C SER A 262 -5.32 1.36 4.64
N PHE A 263 -6.44 1.19 5.35
CA PHE A 263 -6.82 -0.10 5.91
C PHE A 263 -6.95 -1.17 4.81
N CYS A 264 -7.62 -0.84 3.70
CA CYS A 264 -7.82 -1.79 2.60
C CYS A 264 -6.51 -2.22 1.95
N ILE A 265 -5.62 -1.27 1.60
CA ILE A 265 -4.32 -1.64 1.01
C ILE A 265 -3.43 -2.39 2.01
N ASN A 266 -3.40 -1.98 3.28
CA ASN A 266 -2.59 -2.65 4.30
C ASN A 266 -3.10 -4.08 4.51
N PHE A 267 -4.41 -4.27 4.56
CA PHE A 267 -5.03 -5.59 4.63
C PHE A 267 -4.65 -6.45 3.43
N VAL A 268 -4.78 -5.94 2.21
CA VAL A 268 -4.50 -6.71 0.99
C VAL A 268 -3.01 -7.01 0.85
N SER A 269 -2.15 -5.99 0.91
CA SER A 269 -0.69 -6.13 0.70
C SER A 269 -0.06 -7.00 1.78
N SER A 270 -0.37 -6.76 3.06
CA SER A 270 0.21 -7.55 4.14
C SER A 270 -0.26 -9.00 4.18
N ASN A 271 -1.30 -9.40 3.45
CA ASN A 271 -1.73 -10.80 3.39
C ASN A 271 -1.37 -11.49 2.07
N MET A 272 -0.95 -10.74 1.06
CA MET A 272 -0.51 -11.30 -0.22
C MET A 272 1.01 -11.52 -0.29
N HIS A 273 1.79 -10.77 0.51
CA HIS A 273 3.22 -11.02 0.66
C HIS A 273 3.47 -12.16 1.62
N TYR A 274 4.42 -13.02 1.27
CA TYR A 274 4.94 -14.02 2.19
C TYR A 274 6.04 -13.41 3.06
N CYS A 275 6.35 -14.05 4.20
CA CYS A 275 7.33 -13.55 5.14
C CYS A 275 8.20 -14.66 5.75
N GLY A 276 9.51 -14.50 5.58
CA GLY A 276 10.58 -15.12 6.36
C GLY A 276 10.97 -16.55 6.02
N ASP A 277 10.05 -17.46 5.67
CA ASP A 277 10.38 -18.85 5.25
C ASP A 277 10.43 -19.02 3.73
N ILE A 278 10.83 -17.95 3.03
CA ILE A 278 10.99 -17.88 1.58
C ILE A 278 12.42 -17.50 1.22
N ASP A 279 12.86 -17.88 0.02
CA ASP A 279 14.01 -17.21 -0.59
C ASP A 279 13.56 -15.84 -1.09
N SER A 280 14.01 -14.79 -0.41
CA SER A 280 13.61 -13.40 -0.73
C SER A 280 14.11 -12.93 -2.10
N ARG A 281 15.03 -13.64 -2.75
CA ARG A 281 15.45 -13.37 -4.14
C ARG A 281 14.63 -14.17 -5.16
N ASN A 282 13.84 -15.13 -4.70
CA ASN A 282 12.95 -15.91 -5.54
C ASN A 282 11.57 -15.26 -5.61
N VAL A 283 11.35 -14.48 -6.67
CA VAL A 283 10.11 -13.74 -6.89
C VAL A 283 8.85 -14.63 -6.97
N ILE A 284 8.99 -15.92 -7.28
CA ILE A 284 7.88 -16.89 -7.27
C ILE A 284 7.29 -17.04 -5.86
N GLN A 285 8.11 -16.89 -4.81
CA GLN A 285 7.73 -17.08 -3.42
C GLN A 285 7.40 -15.78 -2.68
N GLN A 286 7.73 -14.61 -3.25
CA GLN A 286 7.54 -13.32 -2.59
C GLN A 286 6.05 -12.98 -2.40
N THR A 287 5.21 -13.28 -3.39
CA THR A 287 3.79 -12.90 -3.40
C THR A 287 2.88 -14.03 -3.83
N GLN A 288 1.60 -13.93 -3.47
CA GLN A 288 0.49 -14.63 -4.09
C GLN A 288 -0.41 -13.65 -4.84
N VAL A 289 -1.18 -14.15 -5.80
CA VAL A 289 -2.34 -13.42 -6.32
C VAL A 289 -3.49 -13.62 -5.36
N LEU A 290 -4.04 -12.53 -4.83
CA LEU A 290 -5.07 -12.52 -3.82
C LEU A 290 -6.31 -11.79 -4.35
N ASN A 291 -7.22 -12.55 -4.97
CA ASN A 291 -8.41 -12.05 -5.66
C ASN A 291 -9.70 -12.89 -5.48
N PRO A 292 -9.98 -13.48 -4.30
CA PRO A 292 -11.27 -14.13 -4.11
C PRO A 292 -12.39 -13.08 -4.08
N TRP A 293 -13.61 -13.47 -4.49
CA TRP A 293 -14.73 -12.53 -4.65
C TRP A 293 -15.05 -11.71 -3.39
N TRP A 294 -14.89 -12.29 -2.19
CA TRP A 294 -15.18 -11.62 -0.92
C TRP A 294 -14.19 -10.50 -0.59
N MET A 295 -13.06 -10.42 -1.31
CA MET A 295 -12.11 -9.31 -1.18
C MET A 295 -12.51 -8.07 -1.98
N LEU A 296 -13.57 -8.14 -2.79
CA LEU A 296 -14.01 -7.02 -3.63
C LEU A 296 -14.13 -5.68 -2.87
N PRO A 297 -14.67 -5.61 -1.62
CA PRO A 297 -14.72 -4.34 -0.89
C PRO A 297 -13.34 -3.75 -0.60
N PHE A 298 -12.35 -4.58 -0.28
CA PHE A 298 -10.97 -4.12 -0.06
C PHE A 298 -10.30 -3.74 -1.38
N GLN A 299 -10.50 -4.55 -2.42
CA GLN A 299 -9.96 -4.30 -3.76
C GLN A 299 -10.47 -2.99 -4.36
N LEU A 300 -11.72 -2.62 -4.09
CA LEU A 300 -12.31 -1.37 -4.55
C LEU A 300 -11.50 -0.15 -4.06
N PHE A 301 -11.04 -0.17 -2.81
CA PHE A 301 -10.28 0.92 -2.22
C PHE A 301 -8.76 0.74 -2.30
N CYS A 302 -8.28 -0.28 -3.02
CA CYS A 302 -6.87 -0.40 -3.40
C CYS A 302 -6.67 -0.67 -4.90
N CYS A 303 -7.63 -0.31 -5.75
CA CYS A 303 -7.55 -0.48 -7.21
C CYS A 303 -7.14 -1.92 -7.63
N ASN A 304 -7.77 -2.94 -7.05
CA ASN A 304 -7.51 -4.35 -7.35
C ASN A 304 -6.04 -4.78 -7.14
N PHE A 305 -5.30 -4.09 -6.25
CA PHE A 305 -3.89 -4.36 -5.95
C PHE A 305 -3.61 -5.84 -5.70
N GLY A 306 -4.48 -6.53 -4.94
CA GLY A 306 -4.27 -7.95 -4.62
C GLY A 306 -4.27 -8.86 -5.84
N SER A 307 -4.94 -8.45 -6.92
CA SER A 307 -4.98 -9.18 -8.18
C SER A 307 -3.74 -8.92 -9.04
N THR A 308 -3.20 -7.69 -9.02
CA THR A 308 -2.18 -7.26 -10.01
C THR A 308 -0.79 -7.05 -9.43
N HIS A 309 -0.64 -6.94 -8.12
CA HIS A 309 0.66 -6.60 -7.52
C HIS A 309 1.71 -7.71 -7.69
N ALA A 310 1.30 -8.99 -7.69
CA ALA A 310 2.23 -10.07 -8.03
C ALA A 310 2.87 -9.85 -9.41
N ILE A 311 2.12 -9.37 -10.41
CA ILE A 311 2.64 -9.07 -11.77
C ILE A 311 3.77 -8.03 -11.70
N HIS A 312 3.60 -7.01 -10.85
CA HIS A 312 4.55 -5.92 -10.67
C HIS A 312 5.91 -6.40 -10.11
N HIS A 313 5.93 -7.45 -9.28
CA HIS A 313 7.17 -8.06 -8.83
C HIS A 313 7.97 -8.72 -9.97
N PHE A 314 7.28 -9.26 -11.00
CA PHE A 314 7.94 -9.86 -12.16
C PHE A 314 8.32 -8.82 -13.23
N VAL A 315 7.42 -7.88 -13.50
CA VAL A 315 7.54 -6.87 -14.58
C VAL A 315 7.23 -5.48 -14.04
N VAL A 316 8.30 -4.78 -13.67
CA VAL A 316 8.26 -3.42 -13.10
C VAL A 316 7.97 -2.34 -14.16
N ARG A 317 8.10 -2.61 -15.46
CA ARG A 317 7.92 -1.55 -16.48
C ARG A 317 6.46 -1.11 -16.67
N ASP A 318 5.53 -1.96 -16.25
CA ASP A 318 4.12 -1.81 -16.60
C ASP A 318 3.37 -1.06 -15.51
N PRO A 319 2.76 0.10 -15.83
CA PRO A 319 1.98 0.85 -14.88
C PRO A 319 0.67 0.13 -14.56
N PHE A 320 0.00 0.55 -13.51
CA PHE A 320 -1.16 -0.16 -12.95
C PHE A 320 -2.24 -0.45 -13.99
N TYR A 321 -2.56 0.50 -14.86
CA TYR A 321 -3.57 0.30 -15.89
C TYR A 321 -3.17 -0.77 -16.93
N ILE A 322 -1.87 -0.91 -17.26
CA ILE A 322 -1.40 -2.02 -18.11
C ILE A 322 -1.53 -3.33 -17.36
N ARG A 323 -1.10 -3.39 -16.10
CA ARG A 323 -1.23 -4.58 -15.26
C ARG A 323 -2.69 -5.07 -15.18
N GLN A 324 -3.66 -4.15 -15.10
CA GLN A 324 -5.08 -4.49 -15.11
C GLN A 324 -5.53 -5.05 -16.47
N LEU A 325 -5.16 -4.39 -17.57
CA LEU A 325 -5.55 -4.80 -18.93
C LEU A 325 -4.94 -6.15 -19.33
N THR A 326 -3.75 -6.48 -18.83
CA THR A 326 -3.05 -7.75 -19.13
C THR A 326 -3.24 -8.81 -18.05
N ALA A 327 -4.00 -8.53 -16.98
CA ALA A 327 -4.12 -9.38 -15.81
C ALA A 327 -4.49 -10.83 -16.14
N LYS A 328 -5.41 -11.06 -17.09
CA LYS A 328 -5.81 -12.42 -17.49
C LYS A 328 -4.65 -13.25 -18.03
N THR A 329 -3.84 -12.67 -18.93
CA THR A 329 -2.68 -13.36 -19.50
C THR A 329 -1.59 -13.54 -18.45
N ALA A 330 -1.33 -12.49 -17.65
CA ALA A 330 -0.36 -12.54 -16.58
C ALA A 330 -0.72 -13.61 -15.53
N HIS A 331 -1.99 -13.70 -15.12
CA HIS A 331 -2.46 -14.71 -14.18
C HIS A 331 -2.28 -16.13 -14.70
N ALA A 332 -2.55 -16.37 -15.99
CA ALA A 332 -2.30 -17.67 -16.60
C ALA A 332 -0.81 -18.04 -16.54
N ALA A 333 0.07 -17.09 -16.86
CA ALA A 333 1.51 -17.30 -16.80
C ALA A 333 2.01 -17.54 -15.36
N LEU A 334 1.51 -16.76 -14.39
CA LEU A 334 1.81 -16.90 -12.97
C LEU A 334 1.39 -18.27 -12.43
N ARG A 335 0.19 -18.77 -12.80
CA ARG A 335 -0.28 -20.11 -12.40
C ARG A 335 0.60 -21.22 -12.98
N GLU A 336 0.95 -21.14 -14.26
CA GLU A 336 1.81 -22.13 -14.91
C GLU A 336 3.19 -22.17 -14.24
N ALA A 337 3.73 -21.01 -13.87
CA ALA A 337 4.97 -20.86 -13.13
C ALA A 337 4.88 -21.25 -11.63
N GLY A 338 3.70 -21.62 -11.12
CA GLY A 338 3.53 -22.09 -9.75
C GLY A 338 3.42 -20.98 -8.69
N VAL A 339 3.14 -19.73 -9.07
CA VAL A 339 2.74 -18.69 -8.12
C VAL A 339 1.39 -19.07 -7.53
N ARG A 340 1.25 -18.94 -6.20
CA ARG A 340 0.03 -19.31 -5.49
C ARG A 340 -1.08 -18.29 -5.71
N PHE A 341 -2.31 -18.76 -5.70
CA PHE A 341 -3.51 -17.94 -5.80
C PHE A 341 -4.41 -18.24 -4.62
N ASN A 342 -4.85 -17.20 -3.92
CA ASN A 342 -5.82 -17.28 -2.84
C ASN A 342 -5.44 -18.33 -1.77
N ASP A 343 -4.15 -18.41 -1.43
CA ASP A 343 -3.67 -19.13 -0.24
C ASP A 343 -4.06 -18.33 1.01
N VAL A 344 -5.36 -18.34 1.32
CA VAL A 344 -5.93 -17.69 2.50
C VAL A 344 -5.47 -18.34 3.81
N GLY A 345 -4.89 -19.54 3.73
CA GLY A 345 -4.26 -20.20 4.87
C GLY A 345 -3.08 -19.40 5.43
N THR A 346 -2.47 -18.50 4.66
CA THR A 346 -1.41 -17.59 5.14
C THR A 346 -1.86 -16.74 6.33
N PHE A 347 -3.16 -16.46 6.46
CA PHE A 347 -3.71 -15.68 7.55
C PHE A 347 -3.43 -16.40 8.88
N ALA A 348 -3.72 -17.70 8.95
CA ALA A 348 -3.43 -18.51 10.14
C ALA A 348 -1.91 -18.74 10.35
N ARG A 349 -1.11 -18.68 9.29
CA ARG A 349 0.34 -18.97 9.34
C ARG A 349 1.22 -17.73 9.49
N ALA A 350 0.66 -16.56 9.79
CA ALA A 350 1.39 -15.30 9.84
C ALA A 350 2.24 -15.08 8.57
N ASN A 351 1.61 -15.30 7.42
CA ASN A 351 2.16 -15.09 6.08
C ASN A 351 3.34 -15.99 5.68
N ARG A 352 3.50 -17.13 6.36
CA ARG A 352 4.51 -18.14 5.97
C ARG A 352 4.11 -18.88 4.69
N TRP A 353 5.09 -19.13 3.83
CA TRP A 353 4.93 -19.90 2.58
C TRP A 353 4.74 -21.40 2.89
N GLY A 354 5.51 -21.94 3.82
CA GLY A 354 5.38 -23.31 4.31
C GLY A 354 4.36 -23.45 5.44
N SER A 355 4.35 -24.63 6.06
CA SER A 355 3.65 -24.87 7.34
C SER A 355 4.28 -24.02 8.45
N TYR A 356 3.47 -23.36 9.28
CA TYR A 356 3.96 -22.58 10.41
C TYR A 356 4.75 -23.48 11.38
N ARG A 357 6.06 -23.32 11.47
CA ARG A 357 6.91 -23.93 12.50
C ARG A 357 7.34 -22.82 13.46
N PRO A 358 6.76 -22.69 14.66
CA PRO A 358 7.32 -21.78 15.65
C PRO A 358 8.74 -22.25 15.96
N VAL A 359 9.72 -21.38 15.80
CA VAL A 359 11.09 -21.66 16.25
C VAL A 359 11.03 -21.81 17.77
N ARG A 360 11.27 -23.03 18.28
CA ARG A 360 11.37 -23.27 19.73
C ARG A 360 12.50 -22.38 20.28
N GLY A 361 12.15 -21.47 21.19
CA GLY A 361 13.13 -20.61 21.87
C GLY A 361 13.24 -19.18 21.35
N ALA A 362 12.57 -18.81 20.24
CA ALA A 362 12.40 -17.41 19.89
C ALA A 362 11.27 -16.82 20.77
N GLN A 363 11.59 -15.83 21.61
CA GLN A 363 10.57 -14.95 22.18
C GLN A 363 9.65 -14.47 21.06
N ALA A 364 8.36 -14.32 21.35
CA ALA A 364 7.30 -13.95 20.41
C ALA A 364 7.46 -12.50 19.91
N ASP A 365 8.55 -12.26 19.18
CA ASP A 365 9.10 -10.96 18.83
C ASP A 365 9.70 -11.09 17.41
N LEU A 366 8.85 -11.42 16.44
CA LEU A 366 9.16 -11.24 15.01
C LEU A 366 9.11 -9.75 14.65
#